data_AF-A0A9E2ERQ3-F1
#
_entry.id   AF-A0A9E2ERQ3-F1
#
_cell.length_a   1.000
_cell.length_b   1.000
_cell.length_c   1.000
_cell.angle_alpha   90.00
_cell.angle_beta   90.00
_cell.angle_gamma   90.00
#
_symmetry.space_group_name_H-M   'P 1'
#
loop_
_entity.id
_entity.type
_entity.pdbx_description
1 polymer ?
#
loop_
_entity_poly.entity_id
_entity_poly.type
_entity_poly.pdbx_seq_one_letter_code
_entity_poly.pdbx_strand_id
1 'polypeptide(L)'
;MNYKYIFPGLTRISDLQTKEFEVDKRPLSEWSTGDYVICKIIVKGSDFFKIELANGRMRGVMGGESIVGALGERHATLEATGTWKNVEPDGKMHVLTGAGLVGKLTSKSVYVPEMMEVLYLGHVVRNGKKVTMNDFIVPYPDRDFKTPVILFVGTSMSAGKTTSARIVTDIFKKAGISVVGAKLTGAGRFKDILAIKDVGADAVFDFVDVGLPSSIYPREAFKKRLKMLLNRISSVDADVAVIEIGASPLEPYNGDLAIEAIRDHIKCTILSASDPYAVYGLMKAFDLIPDIVTGISTNTIAGSELVERLCGVRALNIIEPDTTDALIEVLQKSLGKELKENELPKAYN
;
A
#
# COMPACT_ATOMS: atom_id res chain seq x y z
N MET A 1 2.22 15.36 24.11
CA MET A 1 2.81 14.62 22.97
C MET A 1 4.28 14.37 23.28
N ASN A 2 4.74 13.14 23.11
CA ASN A 2 6.15 12.81 23.34
C ASN A 2 7.00 13.29 22.16
N TYR A 3 7.67 14.44 22.29
CA TYR A 3 8.51 15.02 21.22
C TYR A 3 9.84 14.28 21.03
N LYS A 4 10.14 13.28 21.87
CA LYS A 4 11.40 12.53 21.86
C LYS A 4 11.55 11.63 20.64
N TYR A 5 10.43 11.19 20.05
CA TYR A 5 10.43 10.24 18.95
C TYR A 5 9.57 10.73 17.79
N ILE A 6 10.02 10.43 16.58
CA ILE A 6 9.20 10.55 15.36
C ILE A 6 8.34 9.29 15.28
N PHE A 7 7.04 9.46 15.06
CA PHE A 7 6.05 8.38 14.93
C PHE A 7 5.61 8.26 13.46
N PRO A 8 6.18 7.30 12.70
CA PRO A 8 5.91 7.14 11.27
C PRO A 8 4.57 6.43 10.98
N GLY A 9 4.19 6.34 9.72
CA GLY A 9 2.91 5.77 9.25
C GLY A 9 2.59 4.34 9.73
N LEU A 10 3.59 3.51 10.01
CA LEU A 10 3.40 2.17 10.60
C LEU A 10 3.00 2.17 12.08
N THR A 11 3.11 3.33 12.75
CA THR A 11 2.65 3.51 14.14
C THR A 11 1.20 4.01 14.22
N ARG A 12 0.53 4.29 13.10
CA ARG A 12 -0.80 4.94 13.09
C ARG A 12 -1.93 4.12 13.73
N ILE A 13 -1.76 2.80 13.84
CA ILE A 13 -2.70 1.91 14.52
C ILE A 13 -2.48 1.89 16.03
N SER A 14 -1.35 2.42 16.50
CA SER A 14 -0.89 2.29 17.88
C SER A 14 -1.22 3.51 18.73
N ASP A 15 -1.20 3.33 20.05
CA ASP A 15 -1.30 4.43 21.01
C ASP A 15 0.07 4.97 21.47
N LEU A 16 1.16 4.62 20.77
CA LEU A 16 2.53 4.94 21.20
C LEU A 16 2.83 6.44 21.27
N GLN A 17 2.08 7.28 20.54
CA GLN A 17 2.23 8.73 20.60
C GLN A 17 1.62 9.36 21.87
N THR A 18 0.65 8.67 22.49
CA THR A 18 -0.16 9.18 23.60
C THR A 18 0.07 8.44 24.92
N LYS A 19 0.48 7.17 24.88
CA LYS A 19 0.76 6.35 26.06
C LYS A 19 2.24 6.03 26.20
N GLU A 20 2.73 6.08 27.42
CA GLU A 20 4.13 5.80 27.76
C GLU A 20 4.54 4.36 27.47
N PHE A 21 5.84 4.18 27.28
CA PHE A 21 6.51 2.91 27.07
C PHE A 21 7.97 3.03 27.49
N GLU A 22 8.58 1.89 27.77
CA GLU A 22 10.01 1.77 28.04
C GLU A 22 10.75 1.28 26.79
N VAL A 23 12.07 1.40 26.80
CA VAL A 23 12.93 0.94 25.70
C VAL A 23 13.91 -0.07 26.27
N ASP A 24 13.88 -1.29 25.75
CA ASP A 24 14.70 -2.39 26.27
C ASP A 24 15.36 -3.20 25.14
N LYS A 25 16.63 -3.54 25.30
CA LYS A 25 17.38 -4.25 24.26
C LYS A 25 17.08 -5.75 24.32
N ARG A 26 16.51 -6.28 23.25
CA ARG A 26 16.29 -7.72 23.05
C ARG A 26 17.37 -8.36 22.17
N PRO A 27 17.80 -9.60 22.46
CA PRO A 27 18.69 -10.36 21.59
C PRO A 27 18.02 -10.62 20.23
N LEU A 28 18.82 -10.73 19.16
CA LEU A 28 18.31 -10.93 17.79
C LEU A 28 17.36 -12.13 17.66
N SER A 29 17.56 -13.18 18.46
CA SER A 29 16.70 -14.38 18.51
C SER A 29 15.26 -14.10 18.97
N GLU A 30 15.03 -12.97 19.64
CA GLU A 30 13.70 -12.54 20.10
C GLU A 30 13.02 -11.56 19.14
N TRP A 31 13.67 -11.12 18.06
CA TRP A 31 13.10 -10.16 17.13
C TRP A 31 12.04 -10.83 16.25
N SER A 32 10.98 -10.10 15.94
CA SER A 32 9.92 -10.57 15.04
C SER A 32 9.34 -9.47 14.15
N THR A 33 8.81 -9.86 12.99
CA THR A 33 8.04 -8.97 12.12
C THR A 33 6.90 -8.31 12.90
N GLY A 34 6.80 -6.99 12.80
CA GLY A 34 5.78 -6.18 13.48
C GLY A 34 6.17 -5.74 14.89
N ASP A 35 7.38 -6.05 15.38
CA ASP A 35 7.88 -5.45 16.61
C ASP A 35 8.12 -3.95 16.42
N TYR A 36 7.68 -3.14 17.39
CA TYR A 36 8.06 -1.74 17.43
C TYR A 36 9.42 -1.58 18.10
N VAL A 37 10.32 -0.85 17.45
CA VAL A 37 11.69 -0.61 17.91
C VAL A 37 12.01 0.87 17.87
N ILE A 38 12.85 1.32 18.78
CA ILE A 38 13.44 2.66 18.75
C ILE A 38 14.75 2.59 17.98
N CYS A 39 14.90 3.46 16.99
CA CYS A 39 16.15 3.59 16.25
C CYS A 39 16.60 5.06 16.20
N LYS A 40 17.89 5.30 16.40
CA LYS A 40 18.51 6.62 16.23
C LYS A 40 18.90 6.82 14.78
N ILE A 41 18.56 7.95 14.19
CA ILE A 41 19.00 8.32 12.84
C ILE A 41 20.49 8.67 12.90
N ILE A 42 21.31 7.90 12.18
CA ILE A 42 22.76 8.12 12.08
C ILE A 42 23.18 8.67 10.71
N VAL A 43 22.42 8.36 9.66
CA VAL A 43 22.54 8.99 8.33
C VAL A 43 21.16 9.42 7.88
N LYS A 44 20.97 10.71 7.56
CA LYS A 44 19.66 11.25 7.17
C LYS A 44 19.13 10.72 5.83
N GLY A 45 20.02 10.22 4.96
CA GLY A 45 19.70 9.90 3.57
C GLY A 45 19.52 11.16 2.71
N SER A 46 19.02 10.98 1.49
CA SER A 46 18.78 12.12 0.58
C SER A 46 17.67 13.06 1.07
N ASP A 47 17.69 14.32 0.65
CA ASP A 47 16.68 15.31 1.04
C ASP A 47 15.26 14.98 0.52
N PHE A 48 15.14 14.07 -0.44
CA PHE A 48 13.87 13.53 -0.92
C PHE A 48 13.31 12.42 -0.03
N PHE A 49 14.13 11.81 0.83
CA PHE A 49 13.73 10.74 1.73
C PHE A 49 13.09 11.31 3.00
N LYS A 50 11.79 11.60 2.91
CA LYS A 50 10.97 12.11 4.02
C LYS A 50 10.32 10.96 4.81
N ILE A 51 10.16 11.16 6.11
CA ILE A 51 9.35 10.28 6.96
C ILE A 51 7.88 10.68 6.83
N GLU A 52 7.04 9.71 6.52
CA GLU A 52 5.59 9.81 6.54
C GLU A 52 5.13 9.60 7.99
N LEU A 53 4.54 10.63 8.59
CA LEU A 53 4.05 10.58 9.96
C LEU A 53 2.79 9.71 10.08
N ALA A 54 2.41 9.34 11.31
CA ALA A 54 1.20 8.58 11.60
C ALA A 54 -0.10 9.22 11.03
N ASN A 55 -0.11 10.53 10.78
CA ASN A 55 -1.22 11.25 10.15
C ASN A 55 -1.07 11.44 8.63
N GLY A 56 -0.07 10.82 7.99
CA GLY A 56 0.17 10.92 6.55
C GLY A 56 1.02 12.11 6.11
N ARG A 57 1.30 13.08 6.99
CA ARG A 57 2.15 14.23 6.61
C ARG A 57 3.58 13.78 6.37
N MET A 58 4.20 14.32 5.32
CA MET A 58 5.63 14.11 5.05
C MET A 58 6.47 15.12 5.83
N ARG A 59 7.46 14.63 6.58
CA ARG A 59 8.35 15.42 7.42
C ARG A 59 9.82 15.12 7.08
N GLY A 60 10.64 16.16 7.03
CA GLY A 60 12.10 15.99 7.03
C GLY A 60 12.61 15.46 8.38
N VAL A 61 13.90 15.15 8.44
CA VAL A 61 14.55 14.69 9.68
C VAL A 61 15.79 15.52 9.98
N MET A 62 16.13 15.60 11.27
CA MET A 62 17.37 16.17 11.76
C MET A 62 18.29 15.05 12.26
N GLY A 63 19.61 15.24 12.14
CA GLY A 63 20.58 14.29 12.65
C GLY A 63 20.44 14.09 14.17
N GLY A 64 20.49 12.84 14.62
CA GLY A 64 20.38 12.49 16.04
C GLY A 64 18.95 12.28 16.56
N GLU A 65 17.92 12.60 15.78
CA GLU A 65 16.54 12.25 16.12
C GLU A 65 16.36 10.73 16.21
N SER A 66 15.32 10.31 16.93
CA SER A 66 14.95 8.90 17.04
C SER A 66 13.59 8.65 16.43
N ILE A 67 13.43 7.51 15.76
CA ILE A 67 12.19 7.06 15.14
C ILE A 67 11.64 5.85 15.90
N VAL A 68 10.33 5.69 15.91
CA VAL A 68 9.68 4.41 16.23
C VAL A 68 9.49 3.64 14.92
N GLY A 69 10.38 2.69 14.67
CA GLY A 69 10.30 1.80 13.50
C GLY A 69 9.47 0.55 13.78
N ALA A 70 8.98 -0.09 12.73
CA ALA A 70 8.44 -1.44 12.79
C ALA A 70 9.35 -2.40 12.01
N LEU A 71 9.80 -3.49 12.65
CA LEU A 71 10.61 -4.51 11.99
C LEU A 71 9.80 -5.20 10.89
N GLY A 72 10.35 -5.28 9.69
CA GLY A 72 9.70 -5.99 8.59
C GLY A 72 10.61 -6.20 7.39
N GLU A 73 9.99 -6.61 6.29
CA GLU A 73 10.72 -7.00 5.08
C GLU A 73 10.20 -6.20 3.89
N ARG A 74 11.12 -5.80 3.02
CA ARG A 74 10.83 -5.13 1.75
C ARG A 74 11.56 -5.88 0.65
N HIS A 75 10.86 -6.19 -0.42
CA HIS A 75 11.42 -6.83 -1.60
C HIS A 75 10.91 -6.12 -2.85
N ALA A 76 11.45 -4.94 -3.15
CA ALA A 76 11.04 -4.15 -4.31
C ALA A 76 11.92 -4.44 -5.53
N THR A 77 11.31 -4.65 -6.70
CA THR A 77 12.00 -4.93 -7.96
C THR A 77 12.70 -3.72 -8.59
N LEU A 78 12.20 -2.49 -8.33
CA LEU A 78 12.75 -1.25 -8.90
C LEU A 78 13.50 -0.37 -7.90
N GLU A 79 13.28 -0.58 -6.60
CA GLU A 79 13.82 0.29 -5.55
C GLU A 79 14.86 -0.45 -4.70
N ALA A 80 14.47 -0.90 -3.52
CA ALA A 80 15.38 -1.47 -2.53
C ALA A 80 14.77 -2.71 -1.86
N THR A 81 15.63 -3.65 -1.52
CA THR A 81 15.30 -4.84 -0.75
C THR A 81 16.00 -4.80 0.61
N GLY A 82 15.33 -5.30 1.63
CA GLY A 82 15.89 -5.38 2.97
C GLY A 82 15.01 -6.18 3.92
N THR A 83 15.62 -6.67 4.99
CA THR A 83 14.96 -7.53 5.98
C THR A 83 15.57 -7.32 7.35
N TRP A 84 14.73 -7.31 8.39
CA TRP A 84 15.20 -7.29 9.77
C TRP A 84 15.99 -8.56 10.15
N LYS A 85 15.80 -9.67 9.42
CA LYS A 85 16.45 -10.95 9.70
C LYS A 85 17.96 -10.94 9.47
N ASN A 86 18.45 -10.01 8.65
CA ASN A 86 19.86 -9.86 8.31
C ASN A 86 20.56 -8.77 9.13
N VAL A 87 19.91 -8.28 10.20
CA VAL A 87 20.49 -7.28 11.08
C VAL A 87 21.57 -7.94 11.91
N GLU A 88 22.76 -7.33 11.91
CA GLU A 88 23.93 -7.82 12.61
C GLU A 88 23.92 -7.33 14.08
N PRO A 89 24.78 -7.89 14.96
CA PRO A 89 24.86 -7.46 16.37
C PRO A 89 25.19 -5.98 16.59
N ASP A 90 25.69 -5.28 15.56
CA ASP A 90 25.91 -3.84 15.59
C ASP A 90 24.61 -3.01 15.60
N GLY A 91 23.47 -3.65 15.30
CA GLY A 91 22.14 -3.04 15.30
C GLY A 91 21.92 -2.02 14.18
N LYS A 92 22.79 -1.96 13.16
CA LYS A 92 22.65 -1.01 12.05
C LYS A 92 21.61 -1.50 11.05
N MET A 93 20.70 -0.61 10.69
CA MET A 93 19.56 -0.85 9.82
C MET A 93 19.30 0.34 8.91
N HIS A 94 18.33 0.19 8.03
CA HIS A 94 17.82 1.27 7.18
C HIS A 94 16.32 1.43 7.38
N VAL A 95 15.84 2.65 7.12
CA VAL A 95 14.41 2.90 6.92
C VAL A 95 14.08 2.47 5.49
N LEU A 96 13.48 1.28 5.37
CA LEU A 96 13.14 0.65 4.09
C LEU A 96 11.94 1.32 3.42
N THR A 97 11.04 1.94 4.19
CA THR A 97 9.98 2.81 3.66
C THR A 97 9.83 4.06 4.53
N GLY A 98 9.43 5.18 3.92
CA GLY A 98 9.15 6.42 4.67
C GLY A 98 8.10 6.26 5.78
N ALA A 99 7.31 5.20 5.78
CA ALA A 99 6.35 4.88 6.85
C ALA A 99 7.00 4.24 8.09
N GLY A 100 8.32 4.10 8.15
CA GLY A 100 9.05 3.55 9.30
C GLY A 100 9.23 2.04 9.27
N LEU A 101 9.15 1.40 8.10
CA LEU A 101 9.57 0.00 7.95
C LEU A 101 11.10 -0.06 8.11
N VAL A 102 11.61 -0.86 9.05
CA VAL A 102 13.05 -0.94 9.32
C VAL A 102 13.59 -2.35 9.19
N GLY A 103 14.83 -2.45 8.68
CA GLY A 103 15.59 -3.70 8.52
C GLY A 103 16.95 -3.44 7.88
N LYS A 104 17.80 -4.46 7.76
CA LYS A 104 19.08 -4.34 7.04
C LYS A 104 18.80 -4.22 5.54
N LEU A 105 19.33 -3.19 4.91
CA LEU A 105 19.32 -3.05 3.46
C LEU A 105 20.21 -4.14 2.85
N THR A 106 19.64 -4.94 1.95
CA THR A 106 20.36 -6.05 1.29
C THR A 106 20.76 -5.70 -0.14
N SER A 107 19.93 -4.95 -0.85
CA SER A 107 20.23 -4.46 -2.21
C SER A 107 19.45 -3.19 -2.49
N LYS A 108 19.98 -2.33 -3.36
CA LYS A 108 19.29 -1.14 -3.88
C LYS A 108 19.61 -0.93 -5.34
N SER A 109 18.64 -0.45 -6.09
CA SER A 109 18.83 0.06 -7.45
C SER A 109 19.82 1.22 -7.45
N VAL A 110 20.62 1.33 -8.52
CA VAL A 110 21.57 2.43 -8.74
C VAL A 110 20.88 3.80 -8.80
N TYR A 111 19.58 3.81 -9.14
CA TYR A 111 18.76 5.02 -9.22
C TYR A 111 18.15 5.43 -7.88
N VAL A 112 18.22 4.58 -6.85
CA VAL A 112 17.75 4.91 -5.51
C VAL A 112 18.82 5.77 -4.81
N PRO A 113 18.48 7.01 -4.40
CA PRO A 113 19.38 7.87 -3.64
C PRO A 113 19.85 7.21 -2.34
N GLU A 114 20.75 7.89 -1.63
CA GLU A 114 21.16 7.44 -0.30
C GLU A 114 19.94 7.28 0.62
N MET A 115 19.82 6.10 1.24
CA MET A 115 18.73 5.76 2.14
C MET A 115 19.09 6.12 3.57
N MET A 116 18.09 6.39 4.40
CA MET A 116 18.29 6.73 5.80
C MET A 116 18.79 5.51 6.59
N GLU A 117 19.94 5.65 7.24
CA GLU A 117 20.54 4.64 8.12
C GLU A 117 20.20 4.95 9.58
N VAL A 118 19.86 3.90 10.32
CA VAL A 118 19.45 3.99 11.72
C VAL A 118 20.14 2.95 12.58
N LEU A 119 20.40 3.30 13.84
CA LEU A 119 20.96 2.43 14.85
C LEU A 119 19.89 1.98 15.83
N TYR A 120 19.70 0.68 16.00
CA TYR A 120 18.79 0.10 16.99
C TYR A 120 19.18 0.49 18.42
N LEU A 121 18.21 1.01 19.19
CA LEU A 121 18.38 1.36 20.60
C LEU A 121 17.68 0.38 21.55
N GLY A 122 16.59 -0.26 21.12
CA GLY A 122 15.80 -1.20 21.92
C GLY A 122 14.41 -1.42 21.33
N HIS A 123 13.71 -2.44 21.83
CA HIS A 123 12.28 -2.65 21.58
C HIS A 123 11.46 -1.69 22.43
N VAL A 124 10.31 -1.30 21.90
CA VAL A 124 9.25 -0.69 22.69
C VAL A 124 8.67 -1.76 23.61
N VAL A 125 8.66 -1.52 24.92
CA VAL A 125 8.14 -2.47 25.90
C VAL A 125 7.17 -1.82 26.89
N ARG A 126 6.20 -2.61 27.35
CA ARG A 126 5.29 -2.27 28.45
C ARG A 126 5.18 -3.47 29.38
N ASN A 127 5.34 -3.26 30.68
CA ASN A 127 5.28 -4.33 31.70
C ASN A 127 6.22 -5.51 31.35
N GLY A 128 7.44 -5.20 30.90
CA GLY A 128 8.45 -6.19 30.50
C GLY A 128 8.18 -6.97 29.21
N LYS A 129 7.05 -6.72 28.51
CA LYS A 129 6.67 -7.37 27.25
C LYS A 129 6.88 -6.43 26.07
N LYS A 130 7.32 -6.98 24.93
CA LYS A 130 7.39 -6.24 23.65
C LYS A 130 6.00 -5.72 23.28
N VAL A 131 5.94 -4.48 22.84
CA VAL A 131 4.76 -3.92 22.17
C VAL A 131 4.97 -4.09 20.66
N THR A 132 3.97 -4.66 20.01
CA THR A 132 3.99 -5.05 18.60
C THR A 132 2.77 -4.49 17.89
N MET A 133 2.81 -4.50 16.56
CA MET A 133 1.65 -4.14 15.73
C MET A 133 0.42 -5.02 16.04
N ASN A 134 0.62 -6.26 16.51
CA ASN A 134 -0.46 -7.19 16.83
C ASN A 134 -1.29 -6.77 18.05
N ASP A 135 -0.69 -6.02 18.98
CA ASP A 135 -1.37 -5.57 20.21
C ASP A 135 -2.44 -4.51 19.93
N PHE A 136 -2.45 -3.95 18.72
CA PHE A 136 -3.38 -2.90 18.29
C PHE A 136 -4.40 -3.38 17.26
N ILE A 137 -4.43 -4.68 16.97
CA ILE A 137 -5.42 -5.23 16.04
C ILE A 137 -6.77 -5.30 16.75
N VAL A 138 -7.74 -4.58 16.21
CA VAL A 138 -9.13 -4.66 16.67
C VAL A 138 -9.80 -5.85 15.98
N PRO A 139 -10.35 -6.82 16.72
CA PRO A 139 -11.12 -7.91 16.13
C PRO A 139 -12.38 -7.37 15.45
N TYR A 140 -12.65 -7.82 14.23
CA TYR A 140 -13.91 -7.57 13.54
C TYR A 140 -14.75 -8.85 13.52
N PRO A 141 -16.08 -8.76 13.68
CA PRO A 141 -16.98 -9.89 13.49
C PRO A 141 -16.76 -10.54 12.13
N ASP A 142 -16.97 -11.84 12.04
CA ASP A 142 -16.86 -12.54 10.76
C ASP A 142 -17.96 -12.06 9.81
N ARG A 143 -17.57 -11.69 8.58
CA ARG A 143 -18.49 -11.17 7.56
C ARG A 143 -18.07 -11.70 6.20
N ASP A 144 -19.04 -12.22 5.46
CA ASP A 144 -18.80 -12.55 4.06
C ASP A 144 -18.51 -11.26 3.27
N PHE A 145 -17.41 -11.26 2.54
CA PHE A 145 -17.10 -10.18 1.61
C PHE A 145 -18.09 -10.25 0.43
N LYS A 146 -18.79 -9.15 0.13
CA LYS A 146 -19.80 -9.10 -0.94
C LYS A 146 -19.68 -7.89 -1.87
N THR A 147 -18.90 -6.89 -1.47
CA THR A 147 -18.78 -5.62 -2.20
C THR A 147 -18.15 -5.85 -3.58
N PRO A 148 -18.75 -5.36 -4.67
CA PRO A 148 -18.15 -5.40 -6.00
C PRO A 148 -16.78 -4.72 -6.03
N VAL A 149 -15.80 -5.31 -6.72
CA VAL A 149 -14.41 -4.84 -6.72
C VAL A 149 -13.99 -4.29 -8.08
N ILE A 150 -13.41 -3.09 -8.07
CA ILE A 150 -12.50 -2.64 -9.13
C ILE A 150 -11.07 -2.93 -8.67
N LEU A 151 -10.42 -3.86 -9.35
CA LEU A 151 -9.10 -4.36 -9.01
C LEU A 151 -8.02 -3.57 -9.75
N PHE A 152 -7.02 -3.09 -9.01
CA PHE A 152 -5.84 -2.42 -9.55
C PHE A 152 -4.62 -3.29 -9.33
N VAL A 153 -4.05 -3.78 -10.44
CA VAL A 153 -2.80 -4.55 -10.48
C VAL A 153 -1.76 -3.80 -11.29
N GLY A 154 -0.50 -4.17 -11.15
CA GLY A 154 0.56 -3.51 -11.91
C GLY A 154 1.79 -4.36 -12.07
N THR A 155 2.50 -4.12 -13.16
CA THR A 155 3.70 -4.89 -13.53
C THR A 155 4.87 -4.64 -12.59
N SER A 156 4.89 -3.48 -11.91
CA SER A 156 5.93 -3.08 -10.98
C SER A 156 5.44 -2.03 -9.97
N MET A 157 6.31 -1.66 -9.03
CA MET A 157 6.11 -0.48 -8.19
C MET A 157 6.08 0.80 -9.05
N SER A 158 5.27 1.79 -8.65
CA SER A 158 5.20 3.09 -9.35
C SER A 158 4.69 3.05 -10.81
N ALA A 159 4.09 1.93 -11.25
CA ALA A 159 3.50 1.81 -12.59
C ALA A 159 2.20 2.61 -12.82
N GLY A 160 1.66 3.27 -11.77
CA GLY A 160 0.44 4.09 -11.87
C GLY A 160 -0.81 3.56 -11.14
N LYS A 161 -0.71 2.45 -10.41
CA LYS A 161 -1.84 1.83 -9.69
C LYS A 161 -2.60 2.80 -8.79
N THR A 162 -1.90 3.44 -7.87
CA THR A 162 -2.51 4.37 -6.91
C THR A 162 -3.13 5.56 -7.63
N THR A 163 -2.49 6.11 -8.66
CA THR A 163 -3.06 7.19 -9.49
C THR A 163 -4.35 6.74 -10.17
N SER A 164 -4.36 5.54 -10.73
CA SER A 164 -5.53 4.96 -11.40
C SER A 164 -6.70 4.75 -10.41
N ALA A 165 -6.40 4.22 -9.23
CA ALA A 165 -7.37 4.01 -8.16
C ALA A 165 -8.00 5.34 -7.70
N ARG A 166 -7.22 6.42 -7.64
CA ARG A 166 -7.72 7.77 -7.32
C ARG A 166 -8.67 8.30 -8.39
N ILE A 167 -8.30 8.19 -9.67
CA ILE A 167 -9.12 8.68 -10.78
C ILE A 167 -10.47 7.97 -10.80
N VAL A 168 -10.46 6.63 -10.69
CA VAL A 168 -11.69 5.84 -10.64
C VAL A 168 -12.53 6.18 -9.40
N THR A 169 -11.90 6.40 -8.25
CA THR A 169 -12.62 6.84 -7.05
C THR A 169 -13.28 8.20 -7.25
N ASP A 170 -12.59 9.19 -7.81
CA ASP A 170 -13.15 10.51 -8.11
C ASP A 170 -14.39 10.42 -9.01
N ILE A 171 -14.33 9.60 -10.08
CA ILE A 171 -15.46 9.34 -10.97
C ILE A 171 -16.65 8.77 -10.19
N PHE A 172 -16.44 7.75 -9.36
CA PHE A 172 -17.51 7.17 -8.54
C PHE A 172 -18.08 8.18 -7.54
N LYS A 173 -17.24 8.98 -6.89
CA LYS A 173 -17.72 9.98 -5.93
C LYS A 173 -18.54 11.08 -6.60
N LYS A 174 -18.15 11.55 -7.79
CA LYS A 174 -18.95 12.48 -8.62
C LYS A 174 -20.30 11.90 -9.05
N ALA A 175 -20.36 10.59 -9.26
CA ALA A 175 -21.61 9.86 -9.50
C ALA A 175 -22.42 9.53 -8.24
N GLY A 176 -21.99 9.99 -7.05
CA GLY A 176 -22.67 9.72 -5.78
C GLY A 176 -22.57 8.28 -5.29
N ILE A 177 -21.63 7.49 -5.83
CA ILE A 177 -21.39 6.11 -5.42
C ILE A 177 -20.55 6.10 -4.13
N SER A 178 -20.91 5.24 -3.19
CA SER A 178 -20.13 5.02 -1.97
C SER A 178 -18.96 4.07 -2.24
N VAL A 179 -17.75 4.47 -1.84
CA VAL A 179 -16.49 3.79 -2.17
C VAL A 179 -15.72 3.46 -0.90
N VAL A 180 -15.33 2.19 -0.77
CA VAL A 180 -14.28 1.79 0.18
C VAL A 180 -12.98 1.55 -0.59
N GLY A 181 -11.92 2.27 -0.23
CA GLY A 181 -10.58 2.08 -0.79
C GLY A 181 -9.79 1.06 0.02
N ALA A 182 -9.04 0.17 -0.62
CA ALA A 182 -8.17 -0.73 0.12
C ALA A 182 -6.87 -1.07 -0.62
N LYS A 183 -5.83 -1.40 0.15
CA LYS A 183 -4.60 -2.01 -0.36
C LYS A 183 -4.32 -3.31 0.39
N LEU A 184 -4.46 -4.45 -0.29
CA LEU A 184 -4.40 -5.76 0.37
C LEU A 184 -2.97 -6.27 0.61
N THR A 185 -2.00 -5.80 -0.17
CA THR A 185 -0.61 -6.29 -0.15
C THR A 185 0.42 -5.20 -0.39
N GLY A 186 1.69 -5.48 -0.12
CA GLY A 186 2.84 -4.63 -0.39
C GLY A 186 3.63 -4.28 0.88
N ALA A 187 4.36 -3.17 0.82
CA ALA A 187 5.06 -2.58 1.97
C ALA A 187 4.30 -1.35 2.47
N GLY A 188 4.19 -1.17 3.78
CA GLY A 188 3.29 -0.18 4.38
C GLY A 188 3.69 1.24 4.01
N ARG A 189 2.70 1.98 3.49
CA ARG A 189 2.77 3.39 3.10
C ARG A 189 1.37 3.98 3.22
N PHE A 190 1.17 4.85 4.20
CA PHE A 190 -0.14 5.39 4.49
C PHE A 190 -0.64 6.30 3.35
N LYS A 191 0.28 7.00 2.66
CA LYS A 191 -0.04 7.83 1.50
C LYS A 191 -0.81 7.08 0.40
N ASP A 192 -0.61 5.77 0.25
CA ASP A 192 -1.19 5.03 -0.87
C ASP A 192 -2.72 4.98 -0.72
N ILE A 193 -3.19 4.64 0.49
CA ILE A 193 -4.62 4.64 0.80
C ILE A 193 -5.17 6.05 1.09
N LEU A 194 -4.35 6.96 1.62
CA LEU A 194 -4.77 8.37 1.78
C LEU A 194 -5.03 9.03 0.45
N ALA A 195 -4.29 8.68 -0.60
CA ALA A 195 -4.50 9.29 -1.91
C ALA A 195 -5.91 9.01 -2.45
N ILE A 196 -6.47 7.82 -2.14
CA ILE A 196 -7.86 7.43 -2.43
C ILE A 196 -8.84 8.16 -1.48
N LYS A 197 -8.46 8.33 -0.21
CA LYS A 197 -9.27 9.10 0.75
C LYS A 197 -9.39 10.58 0.37
N ASP A 198 -8.34 11.17 -0.18
CA ASP A 198 -8.26 12.58 -0.58
C ASP A 198 -9.26 12.95 -1.69
N VAL A 199 -9.71 11.97 -2.47
CA VAL A 199 -10.73 12.13 -3.54
C VAL A 199 -12.12 11.66 -3.10
N GLY A 200 -12.32 11.48 -1.79
CA GLY A 200 -13.65 11.32 -1.21
C GLY A 200 -14.10 9.88 -0.92
N ALA A 201 -13.22 8.88 -0.98
CA ALA A 201 -13.58 7.54 -0.51
C ALA A 201 -14.12 7.57 0.93
N ASP A 202 -15.17 6.81 1.21
CA ASP A 202 -15.91 6.84 2.47
C ASP A 202 -15.06 6.26 3.60
N ALA A 203 -14.31 5.19 3.31
CA ALA A 203 -13.33 4.59 4.20
C ALA A 203 -12.12 4.07 3.42
N VAL A 204 -10.98 3.94 4.10
CA VAL A 204 -9.77 3.35 3.53
C VAL A 204 -9.05 2.42 4.51
N PHE A 205 -8.53 1.30 4.00
CA PHE A 205 -7.84 0.29 4.82
C PHE A 205 -6.63 -0.32 4.10
N ASP A 206 -5.61 -0.74 4.84
CA ASP A 206 -4.54 -1.60 4.29
C ASP A 206 -4.13 -2.72 5.26
N PHE A 207 -3.17 -3.55 4.88
CA PHE A 207 -2.67 -4.64 5.72
C PHE A 207 -2.04 -4.19 7.05
N VAL A 208 -1.67 -2.93 7.23
CA VAL A 208 -1.22 -2.40 8.53
C VAL A 208 -2.39 -2.33 9.51
N ASP A 209 -3.62 -2.13 9.05
CA ASP A 209 -4.83 -2.18 9.88
C ASP A 209 -5.08 -3.57 10.51
N VAL A 210 -4.37 -4.60 10.04
CA VAL A 210 -4.33 -5.95 10.61
C VAL A 210 -2.93 -6.34 11.11
N GLY A 211 -2.13 -5.33 11.46
CA GLY A 211 -0.87 -5.48 12.18
C GLY A 211 0.31 -5.99 11.35
N LEU A 212 0.28 -5.79 10.03
CA LEU A 212 1.39 -6.16 9.15
C LEU A 212 2.19 -4.93 8.70
N PRO A 213 3.52 -4.88 8.87
CA PRO A 213 4.35 -3.78 8.36
C PRO A 213 4.60 -3.90 6.84
N SER A 214 4.56 -5.13 6.33
CA SER A 214 4.46 -5.50 4.92
C SER A 214 3.75 -6.86 4.82
N SER A 215 3.25 -7.20 3.64
CA SER A 215 2.60 -8.50 3.41
C SER A 215 3.57 -9.63 3.02
N ILE A 216 4.89 -9.42 3.14
CA ILE A 216 5.89 -10.51 3.11
C ILE A 216 5.74 -11.27 4.44
N TYR A 217 4.95 -12.33 4.39
CA TYR A 217 4.48 -13.01 5.58
C TYR A 217 4.17 -14.49 5.27
N PRO A 218 4.27 -15.42 6.24
CA PRO A 218 3.93 -16.82 6.00
C PRO A 218 2.51 -16.97 5.46
N ARG A 219 2.34 -17.70 4.35
CA ARG A 219 1.10 -17.76 3.57
C ARG A 219 -0.15 -18.08 4.41
N GLU A 220 -0.10 -19.10 5.25
CA GLU A 220 -1.24 -19.49 6.10
C GLU A 220 -1.57 -18.44 7.17
N ALA A 221 -0.56 -17.75 7.70
CA ALA A 221 -0.77 -16.66 8.63
C ALA A 221 -1.28 -15.40 7.91
N PHE A 222 -0.83 -15.16 6.67
CA PHE A 222 -1.32 -14.07 5.82
C PHE A 222 -2.79 -14.25 5.48
N LYS A 223 -3.25 -15.45 5.12
CA LYS A 223 -4.68 -15.73 4.88
C LYS A 223 -5.57 -15.31 6.05
N LYS A 224 -5.13 -15.56 7.29
CA LYS A 224 -5.86 -15.13 8.50
C LYS A 224 -5.92 -13.61 8.60
N ARG A 225 -4.80 -12.91 8.35
CA ARG A 225 -4.75 -11.43 8.34
C ARG A 225 -5.60 -10.84 7.22
N LEU A 226 -5.54 -11.43 6.02
CA LEU A 226 -6.36 -11.04 4.88
C LEU A 226 -7.84 -11.19 5.18
N LYS A 227 -8.27 -12.31 5.77
CA LYS A 227 -9.66 -12.48 6.22
C LYS A 227 -10.09 -11.38 7.19
N MET A 228 -9.25 -11.05 8.18
CA MET A 228 -9.54 -9.93 9.10
C MET A 228 -9.66 -8.58 8.37
N LEU A 229 -8.81 -8.33 7.37
CA LEU A 229 -8.85 -7.10 6.57
C LEU A 229 -10.14 -7.04 5.73
N LEU A 230 -10.53 -8.14 5.10
CA LEU A 230 -11.78 -8.25 4.35
C LEU A 230 -13.01 -8.08 5.24
N ASN A 231 -13.00 -8.62 6.46
CA ASN A 231 -14.07 -8.39 7.45
C ASN A 231 -14.19 -6.91 7.81
N ARG A 232 -13.04 -6.21 7.95
CA ARG A 232 -13.01 -4.77 8.21
C ARG A 232 -13.50 -3.96 7.01
N ILE A 233 -13.11 -4.31 5.79
CA ILE A 233 -13.64 -3.67 4.58
C ILE A 233 -15.16 -3.87 4.50
N SER A 234 -15.65 -5.08 4.77
CA SER A 234 -17.08 -5.45 4.80
C SER A 234 -17.84 -4.83 6.00
N SER A 235 -17.16 -4.09 6.88
CA SER A 235 -17.83 -3.31 7.91
C SER A 235 -18.41 -2.00 7.40
N VAL A 236 -17.98 -1.57 6.20
CA VAL A 236 -18.43 -0.37 5.52
C VAL A 236 -19.47 -0.78 4.47
N ASP A 237 -20.66 -0.19 4.57
CA ASP A 237 -21.70 -0.35 3.54
C ASP A 237 -21.34 0.56 2.36
N ALA A 238 -20.58 0.00 1.42
CA ALA A 238 -20.12 0.68 0.21
C ALA A 238 -20.65 -0.02 -1.03
N ASP A 239 -21.01 0.76 -2.06
CA ASP A 239 -21.46 0.29 -3.35
C ASP A 239 -20.35 -0.43 -4.14
N VAL A 240 -19.10 0.00 -3.96
CA VAL A 240 -17.94 -0.53 -4.67
C VAL A 240 -16.68 -0.44 -3.82
N ALA A 241 -15.80 -1.43 -3.97
CA ALA A 241 -14.47 -1.47 -3.38
C ALA A 241 -13.43 -1.18 -4.46
N VAL A 242 -12.59 -0.18 -4.24
CA VAL A 242 -11.44 0.15 -5.09
C VAL A 242 -10.21 -0.47 -4.42
N ILE A 243 -9.75 -1.61 -4.96
CA ILE A 243 -8.74 -2.45 -4.30
C ILE A 243 -7.45 -2.48 -5.09
N GLU A 244 -6.36 -2.04 -4.47
CA GLU A 244 -5.00 -2.16 -4.98
C GLU A 244 -4.31 -3.43 -4.45
N ILE A 245 -3.65 -4.16 -5.36
CA ILE A 245 -2.63 -5.16 -5.03
C ILE A 245 -1.27 -4.49 -5.14
N GLY A 246 -0.60 -4.35 -4.01
CA GLY A 246 0.74 -3.79 -3.97
C GLY A 246 1.75 -4.75 -4.58
N ALA A 247 2.71 -4.17 -5.30
CA ALA A 247 3.71 -4.89 -6.09
C ALA A 247 3.11 -5.77 -7.20
N SER A 248 3.97 -6.44 -7.98
CA SER A 248 3.48 -7.51 -8.87
C SER A 248 3.00 -8.69 -8.03
N PRO A 249 1.94 -9.42 -8.41
CA PRO A 249 1.49 -10.57 -7.62
C PRO A 249 2.52 -11.73 -7.58
N LEU A 250 3.57 -11.71 -8.41
CA LEU A 250 4.69 -12.67 -8.37
C LEU A 250 5.72 -12.32 -7.29
N GLU A 251 5.71 -11.09 -6.80
CA GLU A 251 6.59 -10.66 -5.72
C GLU A 251 6.13 -11.30 -4.39
N PRO A 252 7.02 -11.43 -3.38
CA PRO A 252 6.75 -12.24 -2.17
C PRO A 252 5.73 -11.62 -1.19
N TYR A 253 4.88 -10.71 -1.67
CA TYR A 253 3.87 -9.97 -0.91
C TYR A 253 2.51 -10.69 -0.82
N ASN A 254 2.41 -11.95 -1.25
CA ASN A 254 1.17 -12.73 -1.24
C ASN A 254 0.03 -12.10 -2.06
N GLY A 255 0.36 -11.41 -3.16
CA GLY A 255 -0.62 -10.77 -4.06
C GLY A 255 -1.57 -11.77 -4.69
N ASP A 256 -1.07 -12.96 -5.03
CA ASP A 256 -1.85 -14.08 -5.55
C ASP A 256 -2.97 -14.51 -4.59
N LEU A 257 -2.66 -14.68 -3.30
CA LEU A 257 -3.66 -15.03 -2.28
C LEU A 257 -4.70 -13.93 -2.08
N ALA A 258 -4.28 -12.67 -2.18
CA ALA A 258 -5.19 -11.53 -2.06
C ALA A 258 -6.19 -11.45 -3.22
N ILE A 259 -5.72 -11.67 -4.46
CA ILE A 259 -6.59 -11.72 -5.65
C ILE A 259 -7.55 -12.91 -5.55
N GLU A 260 -7.05 -14.09 -5.17
CA GLU A 260 -7.89 -15.29 -5.04
C GLU A 260 -9.03 -15.08 -4.04
N ALA A 261 -8.75 -14.45 -2.90
CA ALA A 261 -9.75 -14.21 -1.86
C ALA A 261 -10.89 -13.26 -2.26
N ILE A 262 -10.73 -12.48 -3.33
CA ILE A 262 -11.73 -11.52 -3.82
C ILE A 262 -12.21 -11.85 -5.24
N ARG A 263 -11.74 -12.96 -5.84
CA ARG A 263 -11.89 -13.28 -7.27
C ARG A 263 -13.34 -13.15 -7.76
N ASP A 264 -14.28 -13.73 -7.02
CA ASP A 264 -15.71 -13.77 -7.37
C ASP A 264 -16.40 -12.40 -7.32
N HIS A 265 -15.74 -11.42 -6.71
CA HIS A 265 -16.26 -10.06 -6.55
C HIS A 265 -15.65 -9.05 -7.53
N ILE A 266 -14.59 -9.42 -8.25
CA ILE A 266 -13.95 -8.55 -9.25
C ILE A 266 -14.91 -8.32 -10.42
N LYS A 267 -15.20 -7.05 -10.70
CA LYS A 267 -16.03 -6.60 -11.82
C LYS A 267 -15.24 -5.94 -12.94
N CYS A 268 -14.09 -5.38 -12.60
CA CYS A 268 -13.18 -4.75 -13.54
C CYS A 268 -11.76 -4.89 -13.01
N THR A 269 -10.81 -5.21 -13.89
CA THR A 269 -9.38 -5.21 -13.61
C THR A 269 -8.69 -4.16 -14.47
N ILE A 270 -8.02 -3.23 -13.79
CA ILE A 270 -7.20 -2.18 -14.41
C ILE A 270 -5.74 -2.52 -14.16
N LEU A 271 -5.00 -2.76 -15.25
CA LEU A 271 -3.57 -3.07 -15.20
C LEU A 271 -2.75 -1.81 -15.48
N SER A 272 -2.01 -1.33 -14.48
CA SER A 272 -1.03 -0.26 -14.68
C SER A 272 0.34 -0.83 -15.00
N ALA A 273 0.92 -0.50 -16.16
CA ALA A 273 2.17 -1.09 -16.64
C ALA A 273 3.24 -0.06 -17.02
N SER A 274 4.50 -0.50 -16.95
CA SER A 274 5.68 0.27 -17.35
C SER A 274 5.86 0.38 -18.86
N ASP A 275 5.54 -0.69 -19.58
CA ASP A 275 5.76 -0.84 -21.01
C ASP A 275 4.86 -1.97 -21.58
N PRO A 276 4.65 -2.03 -22.89
CA PRO A 276 3.77 -3.01 -23.51
C PRO A 276 4.19 -4.48 -23.36
N TYR A 277 5.48 -4.78 -23.24
CA TYR A 277 5.93 -6.17 -23.04
C TYR A 277 5.72 -6.64 -21.61
N ALA A 278 5.84 -5.74 -20.63
CA ALA A 278 5.49 -6.04 -19.24
C ALA A 278 3.99 -6.38 -19.09
N VAL A 279 3.12 -5.73 -19.86
CA VAL A 279 1.69 -6.09 -19.94
C VAL A 279 1.55 -7.54 -20.39
N TYR A 280 2.12 -7.87 -21.56
CA TYR A 280 2.06 -9.22 -22.12
C TYR A 280 2.62 -10.26 -21.15
N GLY A 281 3.77 -9.98 -20.53
CA GLY A 281 4.41 -10.85 -19.56
C GLY A 281 3.55 -11.13 -18.33
N LEU A 282 2.93 -10.09 -17.75
CA LEU A 282 2.06 -10.25 -16.59
C LEU A 282 0.79 -11.03 -16.94
N MET A 283 0.16 -10.72 -18.08
CA MET A 283 -1.02 -11.45 -18.56
C MET A 283 -0.72 -12.95 -18.71
N LYS A 284 0.43 -13.30 -19.31
CA LYS A 284 0.85 -14.70 -19.48
C LYS A 284 1.24 -15.37 -18.17
N ALA A 285 1.90 -14.66 -17.27
CA ALA A 285 2.37 -15.23 -16.00
C ALA A 285 1.22 -15.49 -15.01
N PHE A 286 0.14 -14.71 -15.05
CA PHE A 286 -0.99 -14.80 -14.12
C PHE A 286 -2.29 -15.35 -14.72
N ASP A 287 -2.29 -15.70 -16.01
CA ASP A 287 -3.51 -16.02 -16.74
C ASP A 287 -4.61 -14.97 -16.51
N LEU A 288 -4.19 -13.70 -16.61
CA LEU A 288 -5.02 -12.53 -16.35
C LEU A 288 -5.26 -11.79 -17.65
N ILE A 289 -6.52 -11.45 -17.92
CA ILE A 289 -6.90 -10.52 -18.99
C ILE A 289 -7.54 -9.30 -18.32
N PRO A 290 -6.84 -8.14 -18.27
CA PRO A 290 -7.42 -6.93 -17.72
C PRO A 290 -8.47 -6.35 -18.67
N ASP A 291 -9.43 -5.61 -18.13
CA ASP A 291 -10.43 -4.89 -18.91
C ASP A 291 -9.81 -3.70 -19.65
N ILE A 292 -8.86 -3.02 -18.99
CA ILE A 292 -8.05 -1.97 -19.59
C ILE A 292 -6.61 -2.00 -19.08
N VAL A 293 -5.69 -1.52 -19.92
CA VAL A 293 -4.31 -1.23 -19.56
C VAL A 293 -4.11 0.28 -19.47
N THR A 294 -3.37 0.73 -18.47
CA THR A 294 -3.01 2.14 -18.26
C THR A 294 -1.60 2.29 -17.69
N GLY A 295 -1.21 3.49 -17.30
CA GLY A 295 0.09 3.81 -16.72
C GLY A 295 1.10 4.26 -17.77
N ILE A 296 2.39 4.07 -17.48
CA ILE A 296 3.48 4.57 -18.33
C ILE A 296 3.39 3.97 -19.75
N SER A 297 2.94 2.73 -19.88
CA SER A 297 2.74 2.05 -21.17
C SER A 297 1.74 2.75 -22.09
N THR A 298 0.88 3.62 -21.56
CA THR A 298 -0.15 4.34 -22.33
C THR A 298 0.13 5.83 -22.50
N ASN A 299 1.27 6.35 -22.00
CA ASN A 299 1.59 7.79 -22.07
C ASN A 299 1.82 8.31 -23.51
N THR A 300 1.93 7.42 -24.49
CA THR A 300 2.13 7.80 -25.90
C THR A 300 1.25 6.93 -26.80
N ILE A 301 0.87 7.46 -27.97
CA ILE A 301 0.10 6.72 -28.99
C ILE A 301 0.82 5.41 -29.35
N ALA A 302 2.13 5.46 -29.60
CA ALA A 302 2.92 4.27 -29.93
C ALA A 302 2.89 3.20 -28.83
N GLY A 303 2.90 3.61 -27.56
CA GLY A 303 2.77 2.71 -26.41
C GLY A 303 1.40 2.02 -26.39
N SER A 304 0.33 2.82 -26.48
CA SER A 304 -1.05 2.32 -26.47
C SER A 304 -1.33 1.38 -27.65
N GLU A 305 -0.97 1.77 -28.88
CA GLU A 305 -1.13 0.93 -30.07
C GLU A 305 -0.36 -0.39 -29.96
N LEU A 306 0.85 -0.36 -29.37
CA LEU A 306 1.62 -1.58 -29.16
C LEU A 306 1.00 -2.49 -28.11
N VAL A 307 0.44 -1.94 -27.02
CA VAL A 307 -0.33 -2.73 -26.05
C VAL A 307 -1.50 -3.41 -26.75
N GLU A 308 -2.30 -2.66 -27.50
CA GLU A 308 -3.49 -3.18 -28.18
C GLU A 308 -3.14 -4.28 -29.17
N ARG A 309 -2.12 -4.06 -30.00
CA ARG A 309 -1.66 -5.04 -31.00
C ARG A 309 -1.05 -6.29 -30.38
N LEU A 310 -0.23 -6.14 -29.33
CA LEU A 310 0.50 -7.25 -28.71
C LEU A 310 -0.38 -8.06 -27.75
N CYS A 311 -1.25 -7.38 -27.00
CA CYS A 311 -1.97 -7.96 -25.87
C CYS A 311 -3.46 -8.17 -26.19
N GLY A 312 -4.01 -7.51 -27.21
CA GLY A 312 -5.43 -7.60 -27.56
C GLY A 312 -6.35 -6.95 -26.51
N VAL A 313 -5.84 -6.01 -25.71
CA VAL A 313 -6.56 -5.33 -24.64
C VAL A 313 -6.55 -3.82 -24.89
N ARG A 314 -7.68 -3.16 -24.59
CA ARG A 314 -7.85 -1.71 -24.71
C ARG A 314 -6.83 -0.96 -23.84
N ALA A 315 -6.13 0.01 -24.43
CA ALA A 315 -5.16 0.84 -23.74
C ALA A 315 -5.69 2.27 -23.55
N LEU A 316 -5.77 2.74 -22.30
CA LEU A 316 -6.27 4.09 -21.98
C LEU A 316 -5.27 4.86 -21.13
N ASN A 317 -4.89 6.06 -21.57
CA ASN A 317 -4.17 7.02 -20.73
C ASN A 317 -5.16 7.78 -19.85
N ILE A 318 -5.63 7.16 -18.77
CA ILE A 318 -6.72 7.69 -17.93
C ILE A 318 -6.38 8.99 -17.17
N ILE A 319 -5.15 9.48 -17.26
CA ILE A 319 -4.75 10.79 -16.73
C ILE A 319 -5.20 11.91 -17.68
N GLU A 320 -5.32 11.61 -18.97
CA GLU A 320 -5.75 12.57 -19.98
C GLU A 320 -7.28 12.70 -20.00
N PRO A 321 -7.84 13.93 -19.91
CA PRO A 321 -9.28 14.14 -19.81
C PRO A 321 -10.09 13.55 -20.97
N ASP A 322 -9.53 13.47 -22.17
CA ASP A 322 -10.17 12.94 -23.38
C ASP A 322 -10.49 11.44 -23.30
N THR A 323 -9.83 10.70 -22.41
CA THR A 323 -10.11 9.27 -22.17
C THR A 323 -11.15 9.02 -21.07
N THR A 324 -11.65 10.07 -20.42
CA THR A 324 -12.57 9.95 -19.27
C THR A 324 -13.87 9.24 -19.65
N ASP A 325 -14.50 9.61 -20.77
CA ASP A 325 -15.75 9.00 -21.22
C ASP A 325 -15.58 7.51 -21.52
N ALA A 326 -14.45 7.15 -22.15
CA ALA A 326 -14.08 5.77 -22.42
C ALA A 326 -13.88 4.94 -21.15
N LEU A 327 -13.29 5.54 -20.11
CA LEU A 327 -13.15 4.90 -18.80
C LEU A 327 -14.51 4.74 -18.11
N ILE A 328 -15.36 5.78 -18.14
CA ILE A 328 -16.71 5.74 -17.56
C ILE A 328 -17.54 4.62 -18.21
N GLU A 329 -17.49 4.48 -19.54
CA GLU A 329 -18.17 3.42 -20.28
C GLU A 329 -17.77 2.02 -19.77
N VAL A 330 -16.46 1.79 -19.59
CA VAL A 330 -15.94 0.51 -19.05
C VAL A 330 -16.47 0.28 -17.64
N LEU A 331 -16.37 1.28 -16.75
CA LEU A 331 -16.81 1.15 -15.36
C LEU A 331 -18.32 0.93 -15.24
N GLN A 332 -19.14 1.62 -16.05
CA GLN A 332 -20.59 1.43 -16.11
C GLN A 332 -20.95 0.00 -16.51
N LYS A 333 -20.32 -0.49 -17.59
CA LYS A 333 -20.54 -1.85 -18.08
C LYS A 333 -20.15 -2.90 -17.05
N SER A 334 -19.00 -2.72 -16.38
CA SER A 334 -18.51 -3.64 -15.36
C SER A 334 -19.39 -3.67 -14.11
N LEU A 335 -19.88 -2.52 -13.64
CA LEU A 335 -20.71 -2.45 -12.44
C LEU A 335 -22.20 -2.69 -12.68
N GLY A 336 -22.65 -2.61 -13.94
CA GLY A 336 -24.08 -2.62 -14.28
C GLY A 336 -24.85 -1.44 -13.67
N LYS A 337 -24.16 -0.31 -13.43
CA LYS A 337 -24.72 0.91 -12.83
C LYS A 337 -24.43 2.10 -13.74
N GLU A 338 -25.37 3.02 -13.82
CA GLU A 338 -25.17 4.26 -14.56
C GLU A 338 -24.32 5.24 -13.73
N LEU A 339 -23.25 5.78 -14.33
CA LEU A 339 -22.37 6.77 -13.69
C LEU A 339 -22.72 8.15 -14.26
N LYS A 340 -23.85 8.70 -13.84
CA LYS A 340 -24.21 10.09 -14.13
C LYS A 340 -23.63 10.98 -13.05
N GLU A 341 -22.97 12.06 -13.44
CA GLU A 341 -22.57 13.10 -12.50
C GLU A 341 -23.85 13.63 -11.83
N ASN A 342 -23.91 13.55 -10.50
CA ASN A 342 -25.02 14.19 -9.81
C ASN A 342 -24.87 15.70 -10.00
N GLU A 343 -25.95 16.37 -10.42
CA GLU A 343 -26.03 17.82 -10.25
C GLU A 343 -25.78 18.09 -8.77
N LEU A 344 -24.61 18.66 -8.43
CA LEU A 344 -24.26 19.01 -7.06
C LEU A 344 -25.45 19.71 -6.40
N PRO A 345 -25.78 19.44 -5.12
CA PRO A 345 -26.60 20.40 -4.39
C PRO A 345 -25.86 21.74 -4.48
N LYS A 346 -26.49 22.74 -5.12
CA LYS A 346 -25.98 24.12 -5.20
C LYS A 346 -25.59 24.57 -3.80
N ALA A 347 -24.32 24.45 -3.45
CA ALA A 347 -23.83 24.80 -2.14
C ALA A 347 -23.47 26.29 -2.15
N TYR A 348 -24.38 27.07 -1.57
CA TYR A 348 -24.23 28.40 -0.96
C TYR A 348 -23.57 29.51 -1.79
N ASN A 349 -24.41 30.49 -2.17
CA ASN A 349 -24.03 31.82 -2.64
C ASN A 349 -22.96 32.49 -1.77
#